data_AF-A0A4Z0LF06-F1
#
_entry.id   AF-A0A4Z0LF06-F1
#
_cell.length_a   1.000
_cell.length_b   1.000
_cell.length_c   1.000
_cell.angle_alpha   90.00
_cell.angle_beta   90.00
_cell.angle_gamma   90.00
#
_symmetry.space_group_name_H-M   'P 1'
#
loop_
_entity.id
_entity.type
_entity.pdbx_description
1 polymer ?
#
loop_
_entity_poly.entity_id
_entity_poly.type
_entity_poly.pdbx_seq_one_letter_code
_entity_poly.pdbx_strand_id
1 'polypeptide(L)'
;LPDSIAPLFHGIKDTVGFQPNLRYGVIALGDSSYPNFCNGGKQFDALLQEQSAQRVGEMLFIDASEHPEPESQSNPWVENWGTLLS
;
A
#
# COMPACT_ATOMS: atom_id res chain seq x y z
N LEU A 1 -0.12 2.45 12.41
CA LEU A 1 0.46 3.16 11.25
C LEU A 1 1.42 4.21 11.79
N PRO A 2 2.50 4.58 11.06
CA PRO A 2 3.35 5.70 11.46
C PRO A 2 2.56 7.02 11.51
N ASP A 3 2.92 7.92 12.42
CA ASP A 3 2.23 9.21 12.63
C ASP A 3 2.22 10.09 11.37
N SER A 4 3.22 9.92 10.49
CA SER A 4 3.33 10.66 9.23
C SER A 4 2.21 10.36 8.23
N ILE A 5 1.57 9.18 8.32
CA ILE A 5 0.56 8.73 7.35
C ILE A 5 -0.79 8.38 8.02
N ALA A 6 -0.82 8.21 9.34
CA ALA A 6 -2.05 7.93 10.07
C ALA A 6 -3.16 8.99 9.82
N PRO A 7 -2.90 10.31 9.76
CA PRO A 7 -3.94 11.29 9.47
C PRO A 7 -4.62 11.08 8.11
N LEU A 8 -3.88 10.65 7.08
CA LEU A 8 -4.45 10.33 5.77
C LEU A 8 -5.39 9.13 5.86
N PHE A 9 -4.97 8.07 6.55
CA PHE A 9 -5.79 6.87 6.75
C PHE A 9 -7.13 7.22 7.41
N HIS A 10 -7.08 7.99 8.50
CA HIS A 10 -8.28 8.45 9.21
C HIS A 10 -9.14 9.37 8.34
N GLY A 11 -8.54 10.29 7.58
CA GLY A 11 -9.27 11.15 6.65
C GLY A 11 -10.04 10.35 5.59
N ILE A 12 -9.39 9.36 4.96
CA ILE A 12 -10.04 8.46 3.99
C ILE A 12 -11.19 7.70 4.65
N LYS A 13 -10.95 7.12 5.84
CA LYS A 13 -11.92 6.30 6.55
C LYS A 13 -13.15 7.08 7.02
N ASP A 14 -12.92 8.22 7.64
CA ASP A 14 -13.95 8.92 8.39
C ASP A 14 -14.67 9.98 7.56
N THR A 15 -14.07 10.43 6.45
CA THR A 15 -14.59 11.57 5.66
C THR A 15 -14.97 11.19 4.22
N VAL A 16 -14.18 10.36 3.53
CA VAL A 16 -14.33 10.20 2.08
C VAL A 16 -15.44 9.19 1.72
N GLY A 17 -15.45 8.01 2.34
CA GLY A 17 -16.46 7.00 2.07
C GLY A 17 -16.35 6.39 0.67
N PHE A 18 -17.42 6.34 -0.12
CA PHE A 18 -17.50 5.58 -1.38
C PHE A 18 -16.71 6.22 -2.56
N GLN A 19 -15.80 5.45 -3.18
CA GLN A 19 -14.83 5.91 -4.18
C GLN A 19 -14.66 4.95 -5.40
N PRO A 20 -15.72 4.71 -6.20
CA PRO A 20 -15.72 3.68 -7.25
C PRO A 20 -14.75 3.93 -8.42
N ASN A 21 -14.36 5.19 -8.63
CA ASN A 21 -13.49 5.61 -9.72
C ASN A 21 -12.03 5.79 -9.29
N LEU A 22 -11.73 5.67 -7.99
CA LEU A 22 -10.36 5.78 -7.49
C LEU A 22 -9.60 4.51 -7.87
N ARG A 23 -8.43 4.70 -8.48
CA ARG A 23 -7.46 3.63 -8.76
C ARG A 23 -6.21 3.85 -7.90
N TYR A 24 -5.63 2.78 -7.35
CA TYR A 24 -4.44 2.89 -6.50
C TYR A 24 -3.51 1.68 -6.61
N GLY A 25 -2.26 1.86 -6.21
CA GLY A 25 -1.29 0.80 -5.94
C GLY A 25 -0.72 0.96 -4.53
N VAL A 26 -0.17 -0.11 -3.95
CA VAL A 26 0.41 -0.09 -2.60
C VAL A 26 1.74 -0.82 -2.57
N ILE A 27 2.75 -0.14 -2.04
CA ILE A 27 4.02 -0.74 -1.63
C ILE A 27 4.02 -0.73 -0.10
N ALA A 28 4.11 -1.92 0.50
CA ALA A 28 4.16 -2.10 1.93
C ALA A 28 5.57 -2.52 2.33
N LEU A 29 6.18 -1.75 3.24
CA LEU A 29 7.48 -2.07 3.83
C LEU A 29 7.26 -2.56 5.26
N GLY A 30 7.97 -3.59 5.65
CA GLY A 30 7.94 -4.13 7.00
C GLY A 30 9.12 -5.07 7.25
N ASP A 31 9.12 -5.69 8.41
CA ASP A 31 10.10 -6.70 8.80
C ASP A 31 9.30 -7.92 9.29
N SER A 32 9.51 -9.08 8.66
CA SER A 32 8.75 -10.30 8.95
C SER A 32 9.05 -10.89 10.33
N SER A 33 10.10 -10.43 11.00
CA SER A 33 10.40 -10.75 12.40
C SER A 33 9.32 -10.22 13.36
N TYR A 34 8.55 -9.21 12.93
CA TYR A 34 7.41 -8.70 13.68
C TYR A 34 6.12 -9.44 13.32
N PRO A 35 5.22 -9.70 14.28
CA PRO A 35 3.98 -10.44 14.04
C PRO A 35 3.08 -9.85 12.94
N ASN A 36 3.15 -8.52 12.74
CA ASN A 36 2.26 -7.78 11.85
C ASN A 36 2.99 -7.33 10.58
N PHE A 37 3.64 -8.28 9.88
CA PHE A 37 4.39 -8.03 8.65
C PHE A 37 3.57 -7.25 7.62
N CYS A 38 4.11 -6.11 7.19
CA CYS A 38 3.53 -5.20 6.19
C CYS A 38 2.08 -4.76 6.48
N ASN A 39 1.63 -4.81 7.74
CA ASN A 39 0.23 -4.55 8.09
C ASN A 39 -0.21 -3.11 7.82
N GLY A 40 0.72 -2.17 7.67
CA GLY A 40 0.40 -0.80 7.28
C GLY A 40 -0.23 -0.73 5.88
N GLY A 41 0.44 -1.31 4.87
CA GLY A 41 -0.11 -1.37 3.52
C GLY A 41 -1.37 -2.22 3.42
N LYS A 42 -1.44 -3.33 4.17
CA LYS A 42 -2.65 -4.17 4.23
C LYS A 42 -3.87 -3.41 4.76
N GLN A 43 -3.68 -2.54 5.75
CA GLN A 43 -4.77 -1.69 6.27
C GLN A 43 -5.24 -0.68 5.23
N PHE A 44 -4.33 -0.04 4.49
CA PHE A 44 -4.70 0.90 3.43
C PHE A 44 -5.46 0.20 2.30
N ASP A 45 -4.98 -0.96 1.87
CA ASP A 45 -5.66 -1.76 0.84
C ASP A 45 -7.08 -2.14 1.26
N ALA A 46 -7.25 -2.70 2.46
CA ALA A 46 -8.55 -3.07 3.00
C ALA A 46 -9.51 -1.87 3.05
N LEU A 47 -9.05 -0.72 3.55
CA LEU A 47 -9.86 0.49 3.63
C LEU A 47 -10.33 0.97 2.26
N LEU A 48 -9.44 0.97 1.26
CA LEU A 48 -9.77 1.42 -0.09
C LEU A 48 -10.70 0.43 -0.79
N GLN A 49 -10.51 -0.88 -0.60
CA GLN A 49 -11.42 -1.91 -1.10
C GLN A 49 -12.82 -1.81 -0.48
N GLU A 50 -12.93 -1.59 0.84
CA GLU A 50 -14.21 -1.35 1.52
C GLU A 50 -14.97 -0.15 0.92
N GLN A 51 -14.23 0.82 0.40
CA GLN A 51 -14.74 2.03 -0.24
C GLN A 51 -14.98 1.87 -1.75
N SER A 52 -14.88 0.65 -2.31
CA SER A 52 -15.04 0.34 -3.74
C SER A 52 -13.97 0.96 -4.67
N ALA A 53 -12.85 1.42 -4.12
CA ALA A 53 -11.71 1.80 -4.94
C ALA A 53 -11.09 0.56 -5.59
N GLN A 54 -10.46 0.75 -6.75
CA GLN A 54 -9.93 -0.33 -7.57
C GLN A 54 -8.41 -0.40 -7.39
N ARG A 55 -7.92 -1.52 -6.86
CA ARG A 55 -6.47 -1.77 -6.86
C ARG A 55 -6.01 -2.06 -8.29
N VAL A 56 -4.93 -1.40 -8.70
CA VAL A 56 -4.23 -1.67 -9.96
C VAL A 56 -3.05 -2.57 -9.64
N GLY A 57 -3.01 -3.76 -10.26
CA GLY A 57 -1.97 -4.74 -10.02
C GLY A 57 -1.97 -5.32 -8.60
N GLU A 58 -0.90 -6.05 -8.28
CA GLU A 58 -0.69 -6.66 -6.96
C GLU A 58 0.13 -5.74 -6.06
N MET A 59 -0.16 -5.77 -4.75
CA MET A 59 0.64 -5.03 -3.77
C MET A 59 2.08 -5.58 -3.72
N LEU A 60 3.05 -4.69 -3.54
CA LEU A 60 4.41 -5.10 -3.21
C LEU A 60 4.57 -5.22 -1.69
N PHE A 61 5.16 -6.31 -1.22
CA PHE A 61 5.59 -6.50 0.16
C PHE A 61 7.11 -6.56 0.19
N ILE A 62 7.75 -5.63 0.90
CA ILE A 62 9.21 -5.59 1.07
C ILE A 62 9.53 -5.96 2.52
N ASP A 63 10.33 -7.00 2.68
CA ASP A 63 10.86 -7.43 3.97
C ASP A 63 12.26 -6.87 4.19
N ALA A 64 12.40 -5.96 5.15
CA ALA A 64 13.66 -5.34 5.51
C ALA A 64 14.68 -6.33 6.10
N SER A 65 14.23 -7.49 6.59
CA SER A 65 15.13 -8.54 7.09
C SER A 65 15.85 -9.29 5.96
N GLU A 66 15.21 -9.42 4.80
CA GLU A 66 15.76 -10.07 3.60
C GLU A 66 16.36 -9.04 2.62
N HIS A 67 15.74 -7.87 2.52
CA HIS A 67 16.07 -6.83 1.55
C HIS A 67 16.34 -5.49 2.26
N PRO A 68 17.59 -5.23 2.67
CA PRO A 68 17.95 -3.99 3.37
C PRO A 68 17.86 -2.73 2.50
N GLU A 69 17.94 -2.90 1.17
CA GLU A 69 17.80 -1.83 0.17
C GLU A 69 16.43 -1.94 -0.50
N PRO A 70 15.39 -1.27 0.04
CA PRO A 70 14.02 -1.40 -0.47
C PRO A 70 13.88 -0.93 -1.93
N GLU A 71 14.70 0.01 -2.37
CA GLU A 71 14.73 0.51 -3.76
C GLU A 71 15.01 -0.59 -4.79
N SER A 72 15.78 -1.62 -4.41
CA SER A 72 16.07 -2.76 -5.26
C SER A 72 14.82 -3.57 -5.62
N GLN A 73 13.80 -3.51 -4.76
CA GLN A 73 12.50 -4.16 -4.97
C GLN A 73 11.45 -3.18 -5.51
N SER A 74 11.40 -1.96 -4.95
CA SER A 74 10.36 -0.99 -5.30
C SER A 74 10.54 -0.42 -6.70
N ASN A 75 11.77 -0.14 -7.14
CA ASN A 75 12.01 0.49 -8.44
C ASN A 75 11.51 -0.39 -9.61
N PRO A 76 11.96 -1.65 -9.75
CA PRO A 76 11.45 -2.51 -10.83
C PRO A 76 9.95 -2.78 -10.70
N TRP A 77 9.41 -2.82 -9.48
CA TRP A 77 7.97 -2.95 -9.29
C TRP A 77 7.22 -1.71 -9.79
N VAL A 78 7.68 -0.49 -9.48
CA VAL A 78 7.04 0.76 -9.93
C VAL A 78 7.12 0.89 -11.45
N GLU A 79 8.26 0.53 -12.06
CA GLU A 79 8.41 0.52 -13.52
C GLU A 79 7.37 -0.40 -14.18
N ASN A 80 7.22 -1.62 -13.66
CA ASN A 80 6.23 -2.58 -14.17
C ASN A 80 4.79 -2.13 -13.88
N TRP A 81 4.51 -1.68 -12.66
CA TRP A 81 3.19 -1.21 -12.26
C TRP A 81 2.76 0.01 -13.07
N GLY A 82 3.69 0.90 -13.40
CA GLY A 82 3.46 2.07 -14.25
C GLY A 82 2.93 1.69 -15.64
N THR A 83 3.29 0.52 -16.18
CA THR A 83 2.75 0.03 -17.47
C THR A 83 1.26 -0.32 -17.41
N LEU A 84 0.70 -0.50 -16.22
CA LEU A 84 -0.72 -0.77 -16.00
C LEU A 84 -1.55 0.52 -15.91
N LEU A 85 -0.90 1.68 -15.83
CA LEU A 85 -1.56 2.97 -15.76
C LEU A 85 -1.88 3.46 -17.17
N SER A 86 -3.18 3.66 -17.42
CA SER A 86 -3.74 4.30 -18.61
C SER A 86 -4.12 5.74 -18.36
#